data_AF-A0A3T0CI75-F1
#
_entry.id   AF-A0A3T0CI75-F1
#
_cell.length_a   1.000
_cell.length_b   1.000
_cell.length_c   1.000
_cell.angle_alpha   90.00
_cell.angle_beta   90.00
_cell.angle_gamma   90.00
#
_symmetry.space_group_name_H-M   'P 1'
#
loop_
_entity.id
_entity.type
_entity.pdbx_description
1 polymer ?
#
loop_
_entity_poly.entity_id
_entity_poly.type
_entity_poly.pdbx_seq_one_letter_code
_entity_poly.pdbx_strand_id
1 'polypeptide(L)'
;MLTPERTTALDDDRYPRQAVCRRRERTRRYERLTGQAQTDLAWQTAGTLGTWYRRWKQQTVQEADLQRMLCPWHAPEAGGACLPEVMK
;
A
#
# COMPACT_ATOMS: atom_id res chain seq x y z
N MET A 1 -3.83 1.37 30.73
CA MET A 1 -4.56 1.54 29.45
C MET A 1 -4.09 0.44 28.50
N LEU A 2 -4.92 -0.57 28.23
CA LEU A 2 -4.60 -1.64 27.29
C LEU A 2 -4.86 -1.12 25.87
N THR A 3 -3.81 -1.08 25.05
CA THR A 3 -3.88 -0.70 23.64
C THR A 3 -4.72 -1.71 22.85
N PRO A 4 -5.56 -1.28 21.89
CA PRO A 4 -6.51 -2.16 21.16
C PRO A 4 -5.82 -3.32 20.41
N GLU A 5 -4.55 -3.15 20.08
CA GLU A 5 -3.69 -4.14 19.45
C GLU A 5 -3.47 -5.39 20.32
N ARG A 6 -3.38 -5.25 21.66
CA ARG A 6 -3.12 -6.37 22.58
C ARG A 6 -4.36 -7.23 22.82
N THR A 7 -5.54 -6.62 22.79
CA THR A 7 -6.80 -7.33 23.01
C THR A 7 -7.16 -8.21 21.81
N THR A 8 -6.89 -7.73 20.58
CA THR A 8 -7.18 -8.49 19.36
C THR A 8 -6.29 -9.73 19.21
N ALA A 9 -5.03 -9.67 19.65
CA ALA A 9 -4.12 -10.81 19.63
C ALA A 9 -4.53 -11.94 20.59
N LEU A 10 -5.03 -11.59 21.78
CA LEU A 10 -5.56 -12.57 22.76
C LEU A 10 -6.88 -13.21 22.30
N ASP A 11 -7.69 -12.46 21.55
CA ASP A 11 -8.93 -12.96 20.93
C ASP A 11 -8.65 -13.88 19.73
N ASP A 12 -7.60 -13.60 18.95
CA ASP A 12 -7.14 -14.41 17.82
C ASP A 12 -6.81 -15.85 18.26
N ASP A 13 -6.24 -16.00 19.47
CA ASP A 13 -5.87 -17.29 20.09
C ASP A 13 -7.10 -18.10 20.55
N ARG A 14 -8.15 -17.40 21.00
CA ARG A 14 -9.40 -18.01 21.49
C ARG A 14 -10.36 -18.42 20.36
N TYR A 15 -10.30 -17.74 19.21
CA TYR A 15 -11.15 -17.99 18.04
C TYR A 15 -10.35 -18.01 16.73
N PRO A 16 -9.54 -19.05 16.49
CA PRO A 16 -8.61 -19.10 15.35
C PRO A 16 -9.30 -19.06 13.98
N ARG A 17 -10.56 -19.51 13.87
CA ARG A 17 -11.33 -19.38 12.61
C ARG A 17 -11.75 -17.94 12.33
N GLN A 18 -12.16 -17.19 13.35
CA GLN A 18 -12.55 -15.78 13.19
C GLN A 18 -11.33 -14.89 12.93
N ALA A 19 -10.21 -15.20 13.58
CA ALA A 19 -8.89 -14.63 13.30
C ALA A 19 -8.51 -14.73 11.82
N VAL A 20 -8.59 -15.94 11.25
CA VAL A 20 -8.28 -16.19 9.84
C VAL A 20 -9.23 -15.42 8.92
N CYS A 21 -10.53 -15.36 9.24
CA CYS A 21 -11.49 -14.55 8.46
C CYS A 21 -11.15 -13.05 8.52
N ARG A 22 -10.87 -12.49 9.70
CA ARG A 22 -10.50 -11.08 9.88
C ARG A 22 -9.20 -10.74 9.16
N ARG A 23 -8.19 -11.62 9.22
CA ARG A 23 -6.94 -11.45 8.47
C ARG A 23 -7.19 -11.48 6.96
N ARG A 24 -7.96 -12.44 6.46
CA ARG A 24 -8.33 -12.52 5.04
C ARG A 24 -9.09 -11.28 4.58
N GLU A 25 -9.99 -10.76 5.39
CA GLU A 25 -10.76 -9.55 5.05
C GLU A 25 -9.88 -8.29 5.04
N ARG A 26 -8.93 -8.18 5.99
CA ARG A 26 -7.91 -7.13 5.97
C ARG A 26 -7.02 -7.22 4.73
N THR A 27 -6.55 -8.42 4.38
CA THR A 27 -5.75 -8.65 3.17
C THR A 27 -6.53 -8.29 1.91
N ARG A 28 -7.78 -8.74 1.77
CA ARG A 28 -8.63 -8.40 0.62
C ARG A 28 -8.89 -6.90 0.53
N ARG A 29 -9.11 -6.22 1.65
CA ARG A 29 -9.29 -4.77 1.68
C ARG A 29 -8.03 -4.06 1.24
N TYR A 30 -6.86 -4.53 1.70
CA TYR A 30 -5.57 -4.02 1.26
C TYR A 30 -5.41 -4.21 -0.24
N GLU A 31 -5.48 -5.44 -0.75
CA GLU A 31 -5.38 -5.78 -2.18
C GLU A 31 -6.30 -4.94 -3.05
N ARG A 32 -7.54 -4.70 -2.60
CA ARG A 32 -8.49 -3.84 -3.31
C ARG A 32 -8.03 -2.38 -3.39
N LEU A 33 -7.48 -1.83 -2.31
CA LEU A 33 -6.90 -0.48 -2.31
C LEU A 33 -5.66 -0.41 -3.19
N THR A 34 -4.77 -1.41 -3.09
CA THR A 34 -3.56 -1.54 -3.91
C THR A 34 -3.90 -1.61 -5.40
N GLY A 35 -4.92 -2.39 -5.78
CA GLY A 35 -5.41 -2.49 -7.15
C GLY A 35 -6.08 -1.21 -7.64
N GLN A 36 -6.83 -0.51 -6.77
CA GLN A 36 -7.41 0.79 -7.12
C GLN A 36 -6.32 1.84 -7.34
N ALA A 37 -5.27 1.86 -6.52
CA ALA A 37 -4.14 2.75 -6.68
C ALA A 37 -3.42 2.49 -8.01
N GLN A 38 -3.14 1.23 -8.35
CA GLN A 38 -2.56 0.85 -9.65
C GLN A 38 -3.43 1.27 -10.82
N THR A 39 -4.75 1.07 -10.72
CA THR A 39 -5.67 1.47 -11.77
C THR A 39 -5.64 2.99 -11.95
N ASP A 40 -5.73 3.74 -10.86
CA ASP A 40 -5.67 5.21 -10.88
C ASP A 40 -4.34 5.69 -11.46
N LEU A 41 -3.24 5.02 -11.11
CA LEU A 41 -1.89 5.32 -11.60
C LEU A 41 -1.77 5.22 -13.13
N ALA A 42 -2.42 4.22 -13.74
CA ALA A 42 -2.41 4.05 -15.20
C ALA A 42 -3.04 5.23 -15.96
N TRP A 43 -3.87 6.04 -15.30
CA TRP A 43 -4.49 7.24 -15.87
C TRP A 43 -3.72 8.53 -15.54
N GLN A 44 -2.70 8.46 -14.68
CA GLN A 44 -1.92 9.63 -14.30
C GLN A 44 -0.84 9.97 -15.33
N THR A 45 -0.47 11.24 -15.36
CA THR A 45 0.63 11.77 -16.18
C THR A 45 1.80 12.16 -15.28
N ALA A 46 3.01 12.33 -15.85
CA ALA A 46 4.21 12.66 -15.07
C ALA A 46 4.03 13.89 -14.15
N GLY A 47 3.20 14.87 -14.54
CA GLY A 47 2.89 16.05 -13.72
C GLY A 47 1.90 15.80 -12.57
N THR A 48 1.07 14.75 -12.64
CA THR A 48 0.06 14.42 -11.61
C THR A 48 0.50 13.29 -10.67
N LEU A 49 1.62 12.62 -10.95
CA LEU A 49 2.19 11.55 -10.12
C LEU A 49 2.49 11.99 -8.68
N GLY A 50 2.99 13.21 -8.47
CA GLY A 50 3.27 13.72 -7.11
C GLY A 50 2.02 13.87 -6.24
N THR A 51 0.91 14.33 -6.86
CA THR A 51 -0.40 14.45 -6.20
C THR A 51 -0.99 13.07 -5.91
N TRP A 52 -0.89 12.14 -6.87
CA TRP A 52 -1.28 10.75 -6.69
C TRP A 52 -0.55 10.11 -5.51
N TYR A 53 0.78 10.22 -5.46
CA TYR A 53 1.60 9.65 -4.40
C TYR A 53 1.21 10.19 -3.02
N ARG A 54 1.05 11.52 -2.90
CA ARG A 54 0.64 12.15 -1.63
C ARG A 54 -0.75 11.69 -1.19
N ARG A 55 -1.69 11.54 -2.12
CA ARG A 55 -3.05 11.04 -1.84
C ARG A 55 -3.02 9.60 -1.32
N TRP A 56 -2.25 8.72 -1.95
CA TRP A 56 -2.22 7.31 -1.59
C TRP A 56 -1.36 7.01 -0.36
N LYS A 57 -0.31 7.80 -0.11
CA LYS A 57 0.48 7.77 1.13
C LYS A 57 -0.38 8.05 2.37
N GLN A 58 -1.45 8.84 2.22
CA GLN A 58 -2.40 9.11 3.30
C GLN A 58 -3.45 8.01 3.49
N GLN A 59 -3.64 7.10 2.51
CA GLN A 59 -4.77 6.16 2.46
C GLN A 59 -4.48 4.75 3.00
N THR A 60 -3.43 4.56 3.80
CA THR A 60 -3.02 3.27 4.41
C THR A 60 -2.30 2.29 3.46
N VAL A 61 -1.99 2.70 2.23
CA VAL A 61 -1.12 1.90 1.34
C VAL A 61 0.33 2.08 1.80
N GLN A 62 1.08 0.98 1.90
CA GLN A 62 2.47 1.05 2.32
C GLN A 62 3.33 1.78 1.29
N GLU A 63 4.28 2.58 1.79
CA GLU A 63 5.19 3.35 0.93
C GLU A 63 6.00 2.45 -0.02
N ALA A 64 6.43 1.27 0.46
CA ALA A 64 7.12 0.27 -0.35
C ALA A 64 6.28 -0.21 -1.55
N ASP A 65 4.97 -0.37 -1.37
CA ASP A 65 4.07 -0.78 -2.45
C ASP A 65 3.83 0.36 -3.44
N LEU A 66 3.70 1.60 -2.95
CA LEU A 66 3.61 2.78 -3.83
C LEU A 66 4.87 2.96 -4.67
N GLN A 67 6.05 2.82 -4.08
CA GLN A 67 7.33 2.87 -4.79
C GLN A 67 7.44 1.75 -5.83
N ARG A 68 7.02 0.53 -5.48
CA ARG A 68 6.99 -0.59 -6.43
C ARG A 68 6.04 -0.34 -7.61
N MET A 69 4.88 0.29 -7.38
CA MET A 69 3.95 0.66 -8.45
C MET A 69 4.50 1.75 -9.37
N LEU A 70 5.29 2.67 -8.82
CA LEU A 70 5.88 3.80 -9.54
C LEU A 70 7.16 3.41 -10.31
N CYS A 71 7.87 2.38 -9.85
CA CYS A 71 9.13 1.91 -10.46
C CYS A 71 9.08 1.72 -11.98
N PRO A 72 8.05 1.09 -12.60
CA PRO A 72 7.94 0.97 -14.05
C PRO A 72 7.81 2.31 -14.79
N TRP A 73 7.29 3.34 -14.11
CA TRP A 73 7.07 4.67 -14.67
C TRP A 73 8.28 5.59 -14.53
N HIS A 74 9.25 5.20 -13.70
CA HIS A 74 10.46 5.98 -13.41
C HIS A 74 11.74 5.31 -13.89
N ALA A 75 11.68 4.16 -14.57
CA ALA A 75 12.87 3.47 -15.03
C ALA A 75 13.67 4.36 -16.00
N PRO A 76 14.89 4.81 -15.65
CA PRO A 76 15.85 5.19 -16.66
C PRO A 76 16.33 3.91 -17.33
N GLU A 77 16.29 3.89 -18.65
CA GLU A 77 16.97 2.88 -19.46
C GLU A 77 18.36 2.61 -18.86
N ALA A 78 18.61 1.37 -18.41
CA ALA A 78 19.85 0.89 -17.77
C ALA A 78 20.06 1.19 -16.26
N GLY A 79 19.77 0.18 -15.43
CA GLY A 79 20.58 -0.14 -14.23
C GLY A 79 20.54 0.81 -13.02
N GLY A 80 19.78 1.90 -13.06
CA GLY A 80 19.61 2.81 -11.92
C GLY A 80 18.51 2.34 -10.98
N ALA A 81 18.78 2.30 -9.67
CA ALA A 81 17.80 1.99 -8.64
C ALA A 81 16.49 2.77 -8.86
N CYS A 82 15.34 2.09 -8.72
CA CYS A 82 13.98 2.67 -8.73
C CYS A 82 13.71 3.59 -7.51
N LEU A 83 14.62 4.50 -7.22
CA LEU A 83 14.43 5.58 -6.27
C LEU A 83 13.81 6.74 -7.05
N PRO A 84 12.56 7.13 -6.73
CA PRO A 84 11.92 8.19 -7.47
C PRO A 84 12.64 9.50 -7.15
N GLU A 85 13.42 10.01 -8.11
CA GLU A 85 14.06 11.34 -8.09
C GLU A 85 13.03 12.48 -7.90
N VAL A 86 11.73 12.18 -8.05
CA VAL A 86 10.61 13.09 -7.74
C VAL A 86 10.47 13.43 -6.24
N MET A 87 11.30 12.84 -5.37
CA MET A 87 11.38 13.15 -3.93
C MET A 87 12.71 13.81 -3.52
N LYS A 88 13.34 14.59 -4.41
CA LYS A 88 14.40 15.55 -4.06
C LYS A 88 13.91 16.99 -4.18
#